data_AF-A0A1V6XUF9-F1
#
_entry.id   AF-A0A1V6XUF9-F1
#
_cell.length_a   1.000
_cell.length_b   1.000
_cell.length_c   1.000
_cell.angle_alpha   90.00
_cell.angle_beta   90.00
_cell.angle_gamma   90.00
#
_symmetry.space_group_name_H-M   'P 1'
#
loop_
_entity.id
_entity.type
_entity.pdbx_description
1 polymer ?
#
loop_
_entity_poly.entity_id
_entity_poly.type
_entity_poly.pdbx_seq_one_letter_code
_entity_poly.pdbx_strand_id
1 'polypeptide(L)'
;MTSITRGQRALHAQFQPWSQYSFHTHLQSQLLPNRAQSQLFSTSGPRQQSRRPSSPSPTTTTVSIPSKTEINAPISTHPAALTAPSPLHPSAGAADKLKRYVEFGRAYVTFYKTGLKNVYRNYRASLPLRRKLGLPAYIPISPPRTSTRNSNNGGAPSITQASKLGRAQFQLVRRSARDVRRMIPFTMILIICGEFTPLIIPVFGSAITPATCRVPSQMGKERVAATARKLAALDVFVAENKDRSVHLFKAGGAEQLALLARRFADPAWVASAGSADVLRACAVFGLVKRHDRTAGESLAGLIYRPRLARYVEYLSIDDGMIRVGGGVSAMNATEVRIAVEERGGVDVSSGTQDRKRAEELERRWLEQWLAVRGNSSKSKKL
;
A
#
# COMPACT_ATOMS: atom_id res chain seq x y z
N MET A 1 39.85 -21.88 44.07
CA MET A 1 40.48 -22.88 43.19
C MET A 1 39.38 -23.76 42.62
N THR A 2 39.16 -23.71 41.30
CA THR A 2 38.71 -24.78 40.37
C THR A 2 38.02 -24.14 39.15
N SER A 3 38.58 -24.46 37.99
CA SER A 3 38.16 -24.09 36.64
C SER A 3 36.89 -24.85 36.19
N ILE A 4 36.22 -24.36 35.13
CA ILE A 4 35.71 -25.16 33.98
C ILE A 4 35.29 -24.21 32.83
N THR A 5 36.14 -24.23 31.81
CA THR A 5 35.94 -24.30 30.35
C THR A 5 34.69 -23.71 29.67
N ARG A 6 34.92 -22.67 28.85
CA ARG A 6 34.01 -22.11 27.83
C ARG A 6 34.41 -22.63 26.44
N GLY A 7 33.56 -23.42 25.80
CA GLY A 7 33.75 -23.90 24.43
C GLY A 7 33.35 -22.85 23.40
N GLN A 8 34.32 -22.34 22.64
CA GLN A 8 34.10 -21.62 21.38
C GLN A 8 34.27 -22.61 20.21
N ARG A 9 33.28 -22.68 19.30
CA ARG A 9 33.50 -23.09 17.91
C ARG A 9 33.13 -21.92 17.02
N ALA A 10 34.17 -21.22 16.56
CA ALA A 10 34.12 -20.32 15.44
C ALA A 10 34.22 -21.15 14.15
N LEU A 11 33.32 -20.92 13.19
CA LEU A 11 33.52 -21.32 11.80
C LEU A 11 33.69 -20.06 10.96
N HIS A 12 34.85 -20.03 10.32
CA HIS A 12 35.31 -19.11 9.29
C HIS A 12 34.32 -18.98 8.13
N ALA A 13 34.12 -17.75 7.66
CA ALA A 13 33.90 -17.48 6.23
C ALA A 13 34.41 -16.06 5.92
N GLN A 14 35.66 -16.01 5.44
CA GLN A 14 36.26 -14.81 4.86
C GLN A 14 35.57 -14.51 3.52
N PHE A 15 35.06 -13.28 3.37
CA PHE A 15 34.66 -12.73 2.08
C PHE A 15 35.73 -11.74 1.62
N GLN A 16 36.39 -12.04 0.52
CA GLN A 16 37.23 -11.09 -0.21
C GLN A 16 36.37 -10.22 -1.14
N PRO A 17 36.66 -8.90 -1.26
CA PRO A 17 35.96 -8.01 -2.16
C PRO A 17 36.52 -8.10 -3.58
N TRP A 18 35.65 -8.28 -4.57
CA TRP A 18 36.02 -8.19 -5.97
C TRP A 18 36.09 -6.73 -6.43
N SER A 19 37.22 -6.44 -7.04
CA SER A 19 37.70 -5.17 -7.55
C SER A 19 36.94 -4.69 -8.79
N GLN A 20 37.01 -3.37 -8.94
CA GLN A 20 36.57 -2.56 -10.05
C GLN A 20 37.21 -3.01 -11.38
N TYR A 21 36.39 -3.09 -12.43
CA TYR A 21 36.86 -2.96 -13.80
C TYR A 21 36.07 -1.85 -14.49
N SER A 22 36.79 -0.75 -14.70
CA SER A 22 36.42 0.38 -15.54
C SER A 22 36.58 -0.01 -17.00
N PHE A 23 35.55 0.19 -17.82
CA PHE A 23 35.70 0.28 -19.26
C PHE A 23 35.18 1.64 -19.73
N HIS A 24 36.13 2.49 -20.10
CA HIS A 24 35.93 3.67 -20.92
C HIS A 24 35.74 3.22 -22.36
N THR A 25 34.64 3.60 -23.00
CA THR A 25 34.60 3.78 -24.45
C THR A 25 33.86 5.08 -24.77
N HIS A 26 34.65 5.99 -25.34
CA HIS A 26 34.25 7.27 -25.89
C HIS A 26 33.87 7.04 -27.35
N LEU A 27 32.64 7.39 -27.75
CA LEU A 27 32.30 7.54 -29.16
C LEU A 27 31.27 8.64 -29.34
N GLN A 28 31.67 9.58 -30.19
CA GLN A 28 31.11 10.89 -30.44
C GLN A 28 30.58 10.91 -31.88
N SER A 29 29.32 11.32 -32.07
CA SER A 29 28.76 11.95 -33.29
C SER A 29 27.25 12.14 -33.03
N GLN A 30 26.78 13.37 -32.78
CA GLN A 30 26.35 14.35 -33.78
C GLN A 30 25.27 13.82 -34.72
N LEU A 31 24.02 14.30 -34.54
CA LEU A 31 23.20 14.94 -35.59
C LEU A 31 21.88 15.49 -35.00
N LEU A 32 21.45 16.60 -35.59
CA LEU A 32 20.48 17.62 -35.17
C LEU A 32 19.00 17.22 -35.40
N PRO A 33 18.01 18.07 -35.01
CA PRO A 33 16.67 17.66 -34.61
C PRO A 33 15.69 17.65 -35.79
N ASN A 34 14.77 16.68 -35.80
CA ASN A 34 13.63 16.74 -36.71
C ASN A 34 12.34 17.07 -35.96
N ARG A 35 11.82 18.24 -36.30
CA ARG A 35 10.60 18.87 -35.81
C ARG A 35 9.49 18.47 -36.77
N ALA A 36 8.52 17.67 -36.33
CA ALA A 36 7.31 17.41 -37.10
C ALA A 36 6.07 17.78 -36.26
N GLN A 37 5.50 18.92 -36.61
CA GLN A 37 4.12 19.29 -36.29
C GLN A 37 3.19 18.40 -37.11
N SER A 38 2.11 17.89 -36.51
CA SER A 38 0.91 17.54 -37.25
C SER A 38 -0.32 17.80 -36.39
N GLN A 39 -1.15 18.69 -36.95
CA GLN A 39 -2.40 19.17 -36.40
C GLN A 39 -3.52 18.15 -36.62
N LEU A 40 -4.38 18.07 -35.59
CA LEU A 40 -5.84 18.13 -35.66
C LEU A 40 -6.54 17.63 -36.93
N PHE A 41 -7.35 16.56 -36.78
CA PHE A 41 -8.64 16.46 -37.45
C PHE A 41 -9.69 15.91 -36.48
N SER A 42 -10.59 16.80 -36.07
CA SER A 42 -11.92 16.48 -35.54
C SER A 42 -12.86 16.24 -36.72
N THR A 43 -13.60 15.14 -36.71
CA THR A 43 -14.87 15.03 -37.43
C THR A 43 -15.91 14.37 -36.54
N SER A 44 -16.88 15.18 -36.13
CA SER A 44 -18.12 14.78 -35.47
C SER A 44 -19.14 14.36 -36.53
N GLY A 45 -19.71 13.15 -36.40
CA GLY A 45 -20.89 12.74 -37.15
C GLY A 45 -22.00 12.32 -36.17
N PRO A 46 -23.24 12.82 -36.30
CA PRO A 46 -24.35 12.38 -35.47
C PRO A 46 -25.04 11.18 -36.13
N ARG A 47 -25.28 10.10 -35.39
CA ARG A 47 -26.26 9.08 -35.82
C ARG A 47 -27.03 8.53 -34.63
N GLN A 48 -28.33 8.77 -34.71
CA GLN A 48 -29.38 8.27 -33.82
C GLN A 48 -29.34 6.74 -33.73
N GLN A 49 -29.55 6.19 -32.54
CA GLN A 49 -29.92 4.79 -32.39
C GLN A 49 -31.00 4.60 -31.32
N SER A 50 -32.03 3.88 -31.77
CA SER A 50 -33.28 3.51 -31.13
C SER A 50 -33.13 2.88 -29.74
N ARG A 51 -34.06 3.21 -28.83
CA ARG A 51 -34.25 2.56 -27.53
C ARG A 51 -34.71 1.12 -27.73
N ARG A 52 -33.94 0.14 -27.23
CA ARG A 52 -34.42 -1.21 -26.89
C ARG A 52 -33.81 -1.64 -25.54
N PRO A 53 -34.54 -2.41 -24.69
CA PRO A 53 -34.17 -2.63 -23.30
C PRO A 53 -32.89 -3.47 -23.15
N SER A 54 -32.13 -3.12 -22.12
CA SER A 54 -30.82 -3.65 -21.76
C SER A 54 -30.85 -5.04 -21.11
N SER A 55 -30.18 -6.01 -21.73
CA SER A 55 -29.57 -7.17 -21.05
C SER A 55 -28.18 -6.78 -20.50
N PRO A 56 -27.71 -7.37 -19.39
CA PRO A 56 -26.52 -6.89 -18.68
C PRO A 56 -25.23 -7.24 -19.43
N SER A 57 -24.47 -6.21 -19.82
CA SER A 57 -23.14 -6.32 -20.45
C SER A 57 -22.01 -6.06 -19.45
N PRO A 58 -20.80 -6.61 -19.69
CA PRO A 58 -19.70 -6.64 -18.72
C PRO A 58 -19.14 -5.25 -18.41
N THR A 59 -18.81 -5.02 -17.13
CA THR A 59 -18.37 -3.75 -16.55
C THR A 59 -17.13 -3.18 -17.24
N THR A 60 -17.33 -2.31 -18.23
CA THR A 60 -16.24 -1.54 -18.85
C THR A 60 -15.78 -0.45 -17.88
N THR A 61 -14.54 -0.57 -17.41
CA THR A 61 -13.91 0.31 -16.42
C THR A 61 -13.52 1.67 -17.02
N THR A 62 -14.49 2.55 -17.24
CA THR A 62 -14.22 3.97 -17.51
C THR A 62 -13.93 4.64 -16.17
N VAL A 63 -12.66 5.01 -15.91
CA VAL A 63 -12.25 5.63 -14.64
C VAL A 63 -12.73 7.09 -14.63
N SER A 64 -13.96 7.30 -14.16
CA SER A 64 -14.48 8.62 -13.82
C SER A 64 -13.93 9.08 -12.46
N ILE A 65 -13.89 10.39 -12.25
CA ILE A 65 -13.53 10.95 -10.95
C ILE A 65 -14.68 10.61 -9.98
N PRO A 66 -14.41 9.97 -8.83
CA PRO A 66 -15.45 9.62 -7.85
C PRO A 66 -16.25 10.83 -7.42
N SER A 67 -17.52 10.63 -7.10
CA SER A 67 -18.31 11.69 -6.50
C SER A 67 -17.77 12.04 -5.10
N LYS A 68 -18.11 13.23 -4.58
CA LYS A 68 -17.64 13.66 -3.26
C LYS A 68 -18.29 12.85 -2.12
N THR A 69 -19.49 12.32 -2.32
CA THR A 69 -20.22 11.52 -1.33
C THR A 69 -19.81 10.05 -1.33
N GLU A 70 -19.06 9.60 -2.35
CA GLU A 70 -18.63 8.21 -2.48
C GLU A 70 -17.58 7.85 -1.41
N ILE A 71 -17.91 6.80 -0.64
CA ILE A 71 -17.06 6.29 0.45
C ILE A 71 -15.99 5.32 -0.06
N ASN A 72 -16.32 4.53 -1.09
CA ASN A 72 -15.47 3.45 -1.60
C ASN A 72 -14.54 3.97 -2.69
N ALA A 73 -13.25 3.70 -2.59
CA ALA A 73 -12.31 4.06 -3.65
C ALA A 73 -12.61 3.29 -4.95
N PRO A 74 -12.26 3.81 -6.14
CA PRO A 74 -12.46 3.12 -7.40
C PRO A 74 -11.83 1.74 -7.40
N ILE A 75 -12.55 0.77 -7.97
CA ILE A 75 -12.07 -0.63 -8.14
C ILE A 75 -10.77 -0.66 -8.96
N SER A 76 -10.56 0.31 -9.86
CA SER A 76 -9.30 0.45 -10.61
C SER A 76 -8.09 0.71 -9.71
N THR A 77 -8.25 1.11 -8.44
CA THR A 77 -7.16 1.24 -7.46
C THR A 77 -6.76 -0.08 -6.80
N HIS A 78 -7.50 -1.15 -7.08
CA HIS A 78 -7.24 -2.49 -6.56
C HIS A 78 -6.46 -3.32 -7.59
N PRO A 79 -5.82 -4.44 -7.17
CA PRO A 79 -5.25 -5.41 -8.09
C PRO A 79 -6.27 -5.86 -9.14
N ALA A 80 -5.84 -5.97 -10.40
CA ALA A 80 -6.68 -6.52 -11.46
C ALA A 80 -7.09 -7.97 -11.12
N ALA A 81 -8.27 -8.41 -11.59
CA ALA A 81 -8.66 -9.80 -11.42
C ALA A 81 -7.73 -10.70 -12.26
N LEU A 82 -7.08 -11.66 -11.60
CA LEU A 82 -6.31 -12.71 -12.27
C LEU A 82 -7.16 -13.97 -12.34
N THR A 83 -7.80 -14.21 -13.49
CA THR A 83 -8.54 -15.44 -13.75
C THR A 83 -7.54 -16.51 -14.22
N ALA A 84 -7.16 -17.41 -13.31
CA ALA A 84 -6.34 -18.56 -13.67
C ALA A 84 -7.20 -19.64 -14.35
N PRO A 85 -6.70 -20.32 -15.40
CA PRO A 85 -7.40 -21.45 -15.99
C PRO A 85 -7.54 -22.58 -14.97
N SER A 86 -8.65 -23.32 -15.07
CA SER A 86 -8.98 -24.42 -14.16
C SER A 86 -7.84 -25.45 -14.07
N PRO A 87 -7.65 -26.10 -12.91
CA PRO A 87 -6.76 -27.23 -12.81
C PRO A 87 -7.16 -28.33 -13.81
N LEU A 88 -6.19 -28.90 -14.51
CA LEU A 88 -6.42 -30.09 -15.35
C LEU A 88 -6.38 -31.35 -14.49
N HIS A 89 -7.08 -32.39 -14.95
CA HIS A 89 -7.01 -33.71 -14.34
C HIS A 89 -5.56 -34.26 -14.41
N PRO A 90 -5.06 -34.99 -13.39
CA PRO A 90 -3.69 -35.51 -13.39
C PRO A 90 -3.32 -36.36 -14.62
N SER A 91 -4.30 -37.02 -15.24
CA SER A 91 -4.14 -37.84 -16.44
C SER A 91 -4.18 -37.06 -17.76
N ALA A 92 -4.26 -35.72 -17.74
CA ALA A 92 -4.33 -34.91 -18.95
C ALA A 92 -3.07 -35.05 -19.82
N GLY A 93 -3.26 -35.04 -21.14
CA GLY A 93 -2.19 -35.21 -22.12
C GLY A 93 -1.19 -34.05 -22.12
N ALA A 94 -0.01 -34.27 -22.69
CA ALA A 94 1.04 -33.25 -22.79
C ALA A 94 0.59 -31.99 -23.55
N ALA A 95 -0.23 -32.16 -24.60
CA ALA A 95 -0.80 -31.06 -25.38
C ALA A 95 -1.74 -30.17 -24.54
N ASP A 96 -2.59 -30.77 -23.69
CA ASP A 96 -3.48 -30.03 -22.80
C ASP A 96 -2.71 -29.25 -21.74
N LYS A 97 -1.64 -29.84 -21.21
CA LYS A 97 -0.71 -29.16 -20.29
C LYS A 97 -0.07 -27.95 -20.96
N LEU A 98 0.42 -28.09 -22.20
CA LEU A 98 0.99 -26.98 -22.97
C LEU A 98 -0.04 -25.88 -23.23
N LYS A 99 -1.25 -26.24 -23.66
CA LYS A 99 -2.35 -25.29 -23.87
C LYS A 99 -2.65 -24.50 -22.59
N ARG A 100 -2.71 -25.18 -21.44
CA ARG A 100 -2.90 -24.52 -20.13
C ARG A 100 -1.77 -23.55 -19.81
N TYR A 101 -0.51 -23.87 -20.10
CA TYR A 101 0.59 -22.92 -19.90
C TYR A 101 0.47 -21.67 -20.78
N VAL A 102 0.04 -21.83 -22.03
CA VAL A 102 -0.23 -20.69 -22.93
C VAL A 102 -1.39 -19.84 -22.39
N GLU A 103 -2.46 -20.47 -21.92
CA GLU A 103 -3.59 -19.77 -21.30
C GLU A 103 -3.17 -19.02 -20.04
N PHE A 104 -2.32 -19.61 -19.19
CA PHE A 104 -1.71 -18.91 -18.06
C PHE A 104 -0.91 -17.69 -18.52
N GLY A 105 -0.03 -17.86 -19.51
CA GLY A 105 0.76 -16.75 -20.05
C GLY A 105 -0.13 -15.59 -20.51
N ARG A 106 -1.19 -15.89 -21.28
CA ARG A 106 -2.17 -14.89 -21.74
C ARG A 106 -2.91 -14.21 -20.58
N ALA A 107 -3.29 -14.97 -19.55
CA ALA A 107 -3.94 -14.42 -18.36
C ALA A 107 -3.02 -13.44 -17.61
N TYR A 108 -1.74 -13.79 -17.40
CA TYR A 108 -0.76 -12.91 -16.76
C TYR A 108 -0.46 -11.65 -17.58
N VAL A 109 -0.30 -11.78 -18.90
CA VAL A 109 -0.11 -10.62 -19.79
C VAL A 109 -1.30 -9.67 -19.70
N THR A 110 -2.52 -10.20 -19.74
CA THR A 110 -3.75 -9.40 -19.62
C THR A 110 -3.85 -8.73 -18.25
N PHE A 111 -3.52 -9.45 -17.18
CA PHE A 111 -3.48 -8.94 -15.82
C PHE A 111 -2.53 -7.76 -15.68
N TYR A 112 -1.26 -7.89 -16.11
CA TYR A 112 -0.29 -6.80 -16.02
C TYR A 112 -0.65 -5.62 -16.92
N LYS A 113 -1.12 -5.88 -18.16
CA LYS A 113 -1.59 -4.83 -19.07
C LYS A 113 -2.73 -4.01 -18.44
N THR A 114 -3.70 -4.69 -17.82
CA THR A 114 -4.82 -4.05 -17.13
C THR A 114 -4.35 -3.28 -15.90
N GLY A 115 -3.48 -3.86 -15.07
CA GLY A 115 -2.92 -3.21 -13.89
C GLY A 115 -2.17 -1.92 -14.23
N LEU A 116 -1.32 -1.94 -15.27
CA LEU A 116 -0.57 -0.76 -15.74
C LEU A 116 -1.50 0.32 -16.33
N LYS A 117 -2.50 -0.07 -17.13
CA LYS A 117 -3.53 0.86 -17.62
C LYS A 117 -4.27 1.53 -16.46
N ASN A 118 -4.58 0.78 -15.40
CA ASN A 118 -5.23 1.30 -14.21
C ASN A 118 -4.35 2.30 -13.48
N VAL A 119 -3.03 2.07 -13.33
CA VAL A 119 -2.10 3.07 -12.76
C VAL A 119 -2.20 4.39 -13.51
N TYR A 120 -2.10 4.34 -14.84
CA TYR A 120 -2.16 5.53 -15.68
C TYR A 120 -3.50 6.26 -15.56
N ARG A 121 -4.62 5.54 -15.66
CA ARG A 121 -5.97 6.10 -15.55
C ARG A 121 -6.23 6.72 -14.18
N ASN A 122 -5.85 6.03 -13.10
CA ASN A 122 -5.97 6.53 -11.74
C ASN A 122 -5.13 7.80 -11.53
N TYR A 123 -3.90 7.82 -12.05
CA TYR A 123 -3.05 9.01 -12.00
C TYR A 123 -3.72 10.19 -12.72
N ARG A 124 -4.20 9.97 -13.95
CA ARG A 124 -4.89 11.01 -14.74
C ARG A 124 -6.14 11.55 -14.03
N ALA A 125 -6.98 10.67 -13.49
CA ALA A 125 -8.16 11.04 -12.71
C ALA A 125 -7.81 11.79 -11.42
N SER A 126 -6.64 11.51 -10.83
CA SER A 126 -6.20 12.19 -9.60
C SER A 126 -5.66 13.61 -9.83
N LEU A 127 -5.27 13.99 -11.04
CA LEU A 127 -4.66 15.30 -11.32
C LEU A 127 -5.54 16.52 -11.01
N PRO A 128 -6.84 16.58 -11.37
CA PRO A 128 -7.69 17.69 -10.95
C PRO A 128 -7.85 17.76 -9.42
N LEU A 129 -7.92 16.62 -8.74
CA LEU A 129 -7.99 16.56 -7.27
C LEU A 129 -6.68 17.02 -6.62
N ARG A 130 -5.53 16.66 -7.20
CA ARG A 130 -4.20 17.13 -6.78
C ARG A 130 -4.07 18.64 -6.88
N ARG A 131 -4.53 19.22 -8.00
CA ARG A 131 -4.56 20.68 -8.18
C ARG A 131 -5.40 21.37 -7.09
N LYS A 132 -6.58 20.81 -6.76
CA LYS A 132 -7.43 21.32 -5.66
C LYS A 132 -6.73 21.27 -4.29
N LEU A 133 -5.82 20.32 -4.09
CA LEU A 133 -5.04 20.16 -2.86
C LEU A 133 -3.68 20.88 -2.88
N GLY A 134 -3.33 21.59 -3.96
CA GLY A 134 -1.99 22.18 -4.10
C GLY A 134 -0.85 21.15 -4.14
N LEU A 135 -1.15 19.90 -4.53
CA LEU A 135 -0.17 18.84 -4.61
C LEU A 135 0.55 18.84 -5.97
N PRO A 136 1.86 18.50 -6.01
CA PRO A 136 2.59 18.42 -7.27
C PRO A 136 2.01 17.32 -8.17
N ALA A 137 2.00 17.61 -9.48
CA ALA A 137 1.66 16.64 -10.51
C ALA A 137 2.83 15.68 -10.75
N TYR A 138 4.03 16.24 -10.96
CA TYR A 138 5.26 15.48 -11.17
C TYR A 138 5.77 14.85 -9.86
N ILE A 139 6.26 13.61 -9.93
CA ILE A 139 6.67 12.77 -8.78
C ILE A 139 5.63 12.87 -7.65
N PRO A 140 4.44 12.28 -7.85
CA PRO A 140 3.30 12.53 -7.00
C PRO A 140 3.55 12.08 -5.56
N ILE A 141 3.30 13.00 -4.62
CA ILE A 141 3.37 12.75 -3.18
C ILE A 141 1.98 12.36 -2.67
N SER A 142 1.92 11.44 -1.69
CA SER A 142 0.66 11.05 -1.01
C SER A 142 0.32 12.08 0.08
N PRO A 143 -0.93 12.54 0.21
CA PRO A 143 -1.38 13.28 1.38
C PRO A 143 -1.50 12.35 2.62
N PRO A 144 -1.47 12.89 3.85
CA PRO A 144 -1.27 14.30 4.21
C PRO A 144 0.21 14.72 4.18
N ARG A 145 0.45 16.05 4.11
CA ARG A 145 1.80 16.62 4.18
C ARG A 145 1.95 17.30 5.53
N THR A 146 2.83 16.79 6.39
CA THR A 146 3.15 17.43 7.66
C THR A 146 3.63 18.86 7.41
N SER A 147 2.91 19.83 7.96
CA SER A 147 3.24 21.25 7.94
C SER A 147 4.41 21.52 8.89
N THR A 148 5.61 21.08 8.52
CA THR A 148 6.84 21.28 9.32
C THR A 148 7.89 22.08 8.56
N ARG A 149 7.48 22.99 7.66
CA ARG A 149 8.41 23.93 7.02
C ARG A 149 7.68 25.24 6.76
N ASN A 150 8.09 26.27 7.50
CA ASN A 150 7.75 27.70 7.39
C ASN A 150 6.68 28.06 6.37
N SER A 151 5.54 28.51 6.87
CA SER A 151 4.74 29.53 6.18
C SER A 151 5.69 30.61 5.70
N ASN A 152 5.84 30.74 4.38
CA ASN A 152 6.12 32.02 3.72
C ASN A 152 6.05 31.92 2.19
N ASN A 153 5.91 30.73 1.57
CA ASN A 153 5.37 30.62 0.21
C ASN A 153 5.04 29.16 -0.16
N GLY A 154 3.77 28.89 -0.51
CA GLY A 154 3.31 27.58 -1.03
C GLY A 154 2.71 26.64 0.03
N GLY A 155 1.47 26.91 0.44
CA GLY A 155 0.75 26.20 1.49
C GLY A 155 0.64 24.68 1.26
N ALA A 156 1.18 23.89 2.19
CA ALA A 156 0.96 22.46 2.25
C ALA A 156 -0.53 22.17 2.57
N PRO A 157 -1.15 21.12 1.99
CA PRO A 157 -2.51 20.75 2.35
C PRO A 157 -2.55 20.21 3.78
N SER A 158 -3.09 21.02 4.70
CA SER A 158 -3.42 20.62 6.07
C SER A 158 -4.64 19.70 6.10
N ILE A 159 -4.92 19.11 7.26
CA ILE A 159 -6.17 18.38 7.58
C ILE A 159 -7.41 19.11 7.02
N THR A 160 -7.45 20.44 7.11
CA THR A 160 -8.53 21.30 6.59
C THR A 160 -8.73 21.21 5.08
N GLN A 161 -7.68 20.99 4.30
CA GLN A 161 -7.76 20.83 2.84
C GLN A 161 -8.17 19.41 2.44
N ALA A 162 -7.75 18.39 3.20
CA ALA A 162 -8.18 17.01 2.97
C ALA A 162 -9.70 16.85 3.17
N SER A 163 -10.30 17.59 4.11
CA SER A 163 -11.75 17.66 4.32
C SER A 163 -12.55 18.21 3.12
N LYS A 164 -11.87 18.84 2.13
CA LYS A 164 -12.54 19.30 0.90
C LYS A 164 -12.86 18.17 -0.06
N LEU A 165 -12.20 17.02 0.08
CA LEU A 165 -12.43 15.82 -0.75
C LEU A 165 -13.33 14.81 -0.04
N GLY A 166 -14.04 14.01 -0.84
CA GLY A 166 -14.67 12.78 -0.37
C GLY A 166 -13.66 11.68 -0.09
N ARG A 167 -14.04 10.63 0.65
CA ARG A 167 -13.15 9.50 0.97
C ARG A 167 -12.61 8.82 -0.30
N ALA A 168 -13.49 8.51 -1.25
CA ALA A 168 -13.08 7.86 -2.50
C ALA A 168 -12.06 8.70 -3.29
N GLN A 169 -12.29 10.02 -3.36
CA GLN A 169 -11.38 10.97 -4.01
C GLN A 169 -10.03 11.04 -3.29
N PHE A 170 -10.04 11.12 -1.96
CA PHE A 170 -8.84 11.15 -1.14
C PHE A 170 -8.01 9.87 -1.33
N GLN A 171 -8.64 8.70 -1.26
CA GLN A 171 -7.99 7.41 -1.46
C GLN A 171 -7.45 7.25 -2.88
N LEU A 172 -8.18 7.72 -3.91
CA LEU A 172 -7.69 7.75 -5.29
C LEU A 172 -6.38 8.54 -5.40
N VAL A 173 -6.33 9.77 -4.86
CA VAL A 173 -5.13 10.63 -4.89
C VAL A 173 -3.96 10.00 -4.16
N ARG A 174 -4.22 9.37 -3.01
CA ARG A 174 -3.22 8.75 -2.15
C ARG A 174 -2.63 7.49 -2.77
N ARG A 175 -3.48 6.59 -3.28
CA ARG A 175 -3.09 5.32 -3.91
C ARG A 175 -2.42 5.57 -5.27
N SER A 176 -2.92 6.49 -6.09
CA SER A 176 -2.28 6.84 -7.38
C SER A 176 -0.85 7.36 -7.18
N ALA A 177 -0.60 8.16 -6.14
CA ALA A 177 0.74 8.65 -5.81
C ALA A 177 1.71 7.51 -5.47
N ARG A 178 1.21 6.49 -4.78
CA ARG A 178 1.99 5.32 -4.38
C ARG A 178 2.34 4.49 -5.61
N ASP A 179 1.35 4.23 -6.47
CA ASP A 179 1.52 3.40 -7.66
C ASP A 179 2.46 4.06 -8.68
N VAL A 180 2.31 5.36 -8.95
CA VAL A 180 3.21 6.09 -9.87
C VAL A 180 4.65 6.11 -9.35
N ARG A 181 4.87 6.24 -8.04
CA ARG A 181 6.24 6.16 -7.49
C ARG A 181 6.84 4.76 -7.61
N ARG A 182 6.03 3.71 -7.60
CA ARG A 182 6.47 2.32 -7.83
C ARG A 182 6.71 2.03 -9.31
N MET A 183 6.09 2.79 -10.22
CA MET A 183 6.38 2.71 -11.66
C MET A 183 7.82 3.10 -11.98
N ILE A 184 8.46 3.99 -11.21
CA ILE A 184 9.84 4.44 -11.48
C ILE A 184 10.83 3.26 -11.46
N PRO A 185 11.01 2.51 -10.35
CA PRO A 185 11.90 1.35 -10.33
C PRO A 185 11.41 0.23 -11.25
N PHE A 186 10.10 0.06 -11.44
CA PHE A 186 9.54 -0.94 -12.35
C PHE A 186 9.95 -0.69 -13.81
N THR A 187 9.79 0.54 -14.28
CA THR A 187 10.19 0.94 -15.63
C THR A 187 11.70 0.89 -15.81
N MET A 188 12.47 1.27 -14.79
CA MET A 188 13.94 1.15 -14.84
C MET A 188 14.38 -0.31 -15.03
N ILE A 189 13.78 -1.26 -14.31
CA ILE A 189 14.04 -2.69 -14.52
C ILE A 189 13.61 -3.12 -15.91
N LEU A 190 12.46 -2.66 -16.41
CA LEU A 190 12.01 -3.02 -17.75
C LEU A 190 12.97 -2.54 -18.83
N ILE A 191 13.58 -1.36 -18.67
CA ILE A 191 14.59 -0.83 -19.59
C ILE A 191 15.88 -1.67 -19.54
N ILE A 192 16.33 -2.07 -18.35
CA ILE A 192 17.59 -2.81 -18.18
C ILE A 192 17.45 -4.28 -18.57
N CYS A 193 16.38 -4.94 -18.09
CA CYS A 193 16.16 -6.37 -18.25
C CYS A 193 15.36 -6.71 -19.51
N GLY A 194 14.73 -5.73 -20.16
CA GLY A 194 13.95 -5.92 -21.38
C GLY A 194 12.93 -7.05 -21.26
N GLU A 195 13.08 -8.05 -22.12
CA GLU A 195 12.22 -9.23 -22.20
C GLU A 195 12.35 -10.19 -21.00
N PHE A 196 13.42 -10.10 -20.20
CA PHE A 196 13.63 -10.92 -19.00
C PHE A 196 12.89 -10.39 -17.76
N THR A 197 12.24 -9.23 -17.86
CA THR A 197 11.47 -8.61 -16.77
C THR A 197 10.44 -9.56 -16.10
N PRO A 198 9.71 -10.43 -16.82
CA PRO A 198 8.80 -11.41 -16.21
C PRO A 198 9.48 -12.40 -15.24
N LEU A 199 10.78 -12.67 -15.36
CA LEU A 199 11.54 -13.51 -14.43
C LEU A 199 11.95 -12.75 -13.16
N ILE A 200 12.14 -11.44 -13.29
CA ILE A 200 12.58 -10.54 -12.22
C ILE A 200 11.43 -10.12 -11.31
N ILE A 201 10.25 -9.84 -11.87
CA ILE A 201 9.08 -9.36 -11.11
C ILE A 201 8.69 -10.29 -9.94
N PRO A 202 8.67 -11.64 -10.09
CA PRO A 202 8.36 -12.54 -8.98
C PRO A 202 9.35 -12.44 -7.81
N VAL A 203 10.62 -12.16 -8.09
CA VAL A 203 11.71 -12.07 -7.08
C VAL A 203 11.57 -10.80 -6.25
N PHE A 204 11.38 -9.65 -6.90
CA PHE A 204 11.25 -8.36 -6.21
C PHE A 204 9.85 -8.13 -5.64
N GLY A 205 8.84 -8.84 -6.13
CA GLY A 205 7.49 -8.90 -5.58
C GLY A 205 6.84 -7.52 -5.37
N SER A 206 6.29 -7.31 -4.18
CA SER A 206 5.58 -6.08 -3.81
C SER A 206 6.49 -4.86 -3.60
N ALA A 207 7.82 -5.01 -3.70
CA ALA A 207 8.77 -3.91 -3.57
C ALA A 207 8.77 -2.99 -4.80
N ILE A 208 8.45 -3.52 -5.98
CA ILE A 208 8.60 -2.78 -7.25
C ILE A 208 7.28 -2.66 -8.00
N THR A 209 6.38 -3.63 -7.84
CA THR A 209 5.09 -3.61 -8.54
C THR A 209 4.10 -2.61 -7.90
N PRO A 210 3.38 -1.81 -8.72
CA PRO A 210 2.20 -1.06 -8.28
C PRO A 210 1.16 -1.98 -7.64
N ALA A 211 0.32 -1.44 -6.77
CA ALA A 211 -0.73 -2.21 -6.10
C ALA A 211 -1.70 -2.87 -7.11
N THR A 212 -1.99 -2.19 -8.21
CA THR A 212 -2.86 -2.69 -9.30
C THR A 212 -2.29 -3.92 -10.02
N CYS A 213 -0.98 -4.19 -9.89
CA CYS A 213 -0.27 -5.28 -10.53
C CYS A 213 0.17 -6.38 -9.54
N ARG A 214 -0.36 -6.39 -8.31
CA ARG A 214 -0.01 -7.40 -7.30
C ARG A 214 -0.78 -8.69 -7.49
N VAL A 215 -0.07 -9.81 -7.60
CA VAL A 215 -0.70 -11.13 -7.77
C VAL A 215 -1.40 -11.52 -6.46
N PRO A 216 -2.61 -12.12 -6.50
CA PRO A 216 -3.35 -12.48 -5.28
C PRO A 216 -2.55 -13.35 -4.29
N SER A 217 -1.75 -14.31 -4.79
CA SER A 217 -0.89 -15.16 -3.96
C SER A 217 0.21 -14.36 -3.24
N GLN A 218 0.74 -13.31 -3.87
CA GLN A 218 1.72 -12.42 -3.24
C GLN A 218 1.09 -11.63 -2.10
N MET A 219 -0.17 -11.20 -2.24
CA MET A 219 -0.88 -10.50 -1.17
C MET A 219 -1.10 -11.41 0.05
N GLY A 220 -1.46 -12.69 -0.17
CA GLY A 220 -1.60 -13.67 0.90
C GLY A 220 -0.30 -13.84 1.69
N LYS A 221 0.83 -14.03 0.98
CA LYS A 221 2.16 -14.13 1.60
C LYS A 221 2.55 -12.83 2.34
N GLU A 222 2.27 -11.68 1.75
CA GLU A 222 2.56 -10.37 2.34
C GLU A 222 1.75 -10.14 3.63
N ARG A 223 0.50 -10.62 3.70
CA ARG A 223 -0.32 -10.58 4.92
C ARG A 223 0.25 -11.44 6.03
N VAL A 224 0.59 -12.71 5.74
CA VAL A 224 1.21 -13.59 6.74
C VAL A 224 2.50 -12.97 7.29
N ALA A 225 3.35 -12.43 6.40
CA ALA A 225 4.57 -11.73 6.80
C ALA A 225 4.30 -10.42 7.56
N ALA A 226 3.19 -9.73 7.30
CA ALA A 226 2.78 -8.54 8.05
C ALA A 226 2.29 -8.90 9.45
N THR A 227 1.49 -9.96 9.58
CA THR A 227 1.05 -10.50 10.87
C THR A 227 2.23 -10.90 11.73
N ALA A 228 3.16 -11.69 11.21
CA ALA A 228 4.36 -12.09 11.94
C ALA A 228 5.20 -10.87 12.40
N ARG A 229 5.38 -9.86 11.54
CA ARG A 229 6.10 -8.63 11.91
C ARG A 229 5.38 -7.81 12.98
N LYS A 230 4.05 -7.71 12.90
CA LYS A 230 3.24 -7.03 13.90
C LYS A 230 3.40 -7.70 15.26
N LEU A 231 3.23 -9.02 15.31
CA LEU A 231 3.30 -9.78 16.56
C LEU A 231 4.68 -9.65 17.19
N ALA A 232 5.75 -9.88 16.42
CA ALA A 232 7.12 -9.71 16.91
C ALA A 232 7.39 -8.28 17.46
N ALA A 233 6.90 -7.24 16.78
CA ALA A 233 7.09 -5.87 17.24
C ALA A 233 6.29 -5.55 18.52
N LEU A 234 5.10 -6.13 18.67
CA LEU A 234 4.29 -5.99 19.88
C LEU A 234 4.90 -6.75 21.06
N ASP A 235 5.39 -7.97 20.85
CA ASP A 235 6.00 -8.79 21.88
C ASP A 235 7.22 -8.08 22.50
N VAL A 236 8.09 -7.51 21.65
CA VAL A 236 9.25 -6.72 22.11
C VAL A 236 8.81 -5.44 22.82
N PHE A 237 7.83 -4.72 22.27
CA PHE A 237 7.31 -3.50 22.89
C PHE A 237 6.78 -3.77 24.31
N VAL A 238 6.04 -4.86 24.48
CA VAL A 238 5.46 -5.25 25.77
C VAL A 238 6.55 -5.69 26.75
N ALA A 239 7.49 -6.53 26.31
CA ALA A 239 8.56 -7.04 27.18
C ALA A 239 9.42 -5.91 27.77
N GLU A 240 9.69 -4.85 27.01
CA GLU A 240 10.50 -3.72 27.46
C GLU A 240 9.78 -2.78 28.43
N ASN A 241 8.44 -2.65 28.34
CA ASN A 241 7.70 -1.65 29.10
C ASN A 241 7.41 -2.05 30.57
N LYS A 242 7.89 -3.20 31.08
CA LYS A 242 7.78 -3.71 32.48
C LYS A 242 6.38 -3.71 33.14
N ASP A 243 5.34 -3.18 32.49
CA ASP A 243 3.97 -3.25 32.94
C ASP A 243 3.49 -4.71 32.88
N ARG A 244 3.34 -5.28 34.07
CA ARG A 244 3.31 -6.71 34.39
C ARG A 244 1.98 -7.42 34.06
N SER A 245 1.28 -7.04 32.99
CA SER A 245 -0.06 -7.59 32.71
C SER A 245 -0.34 -7.99 31.26
N VAL A 246 0.61 -7.93 30.34
CA VAL A 246 0.32 -8.15 28.91
C VAL A 246 1.00 -9.41 28.36
N HIS A 247 0.78 -10.54 29.01
CA HIS A 247 0.95 -11.81 28.29
C HIS A 247 -0.26 -12.00 27.36
N LEU A 248 0.02 -12.18 26.07
CA LEU A 248 -0.93 -12.57 25.01
C LEU A 248 -2.00 -11.54 24.67
N PHE A 249 -1.62 -10.45 23.97
CA PHE A 249 -2.60 -9.79 23.10
C PHE A 249 -3.12 -10.81 22.10
N LYS A 250 -4.30 -11.37 22.37
CA LYS A 250 -5.00 -12.24 21.42
C LYS A 250 -5.12 -11.49 20.09
N ALA A 251 -4.84 -12.19 19.00
CA ALA A 251 -4.94 -11.63 17.65
C ALA A 251 -6.31 -10.94 17.46
N GLY A 252 -6.29 -9.65 17.09
CA GLY A 252 -7.51 -8.85 16.94
C GLY A 252 -8.28 -8.55 18.24
N GLY A 253 -7.69 -8.75 19.42
CA GLY A 253 -8.31 -8.52 20.72
C GLY A 253 -8.52 -7.04 21.05
N ALA A 254 -9.43 -6.77 22.00
CA ALA A 254 -9.80 -5.41 22.40
C ALA A 254 -8.65 -4.61 23.02
N GLU A 255 -7.80 -5.25 23.83
CA GLU A 255 -6.64 -4.61 24.44
C GLU A 255 -5.57 -4.25 23.39
N GLN A 256 -5.34 -5.15 22.43
CA GLN A 256 -4.46 -4.89 21.30
C GLN A 256 -4.99 -3.70 20.50
N LEU A 257 -6.27 -3.69 20.15
CA LEU A 257 -6.93 -2.58 19.48
C LEU A 257 -6.76 -1.26 20.26
N ALA A 258 -6.97 -1.30 21.58
CA ALA A 258 -6.83 -0.12 22.44
C ALA A 258 -5.40 0.43 22.43
N LEU A 259 -4.38 -0.43 22.52
CA LEU A 259 -2.97 -0.04 22.39
C LEU A 259 -2.71 0.65 21.05
N LEU A 260 -3.14 0.03 19.95
CA LEU A 260 -2.93 0.58 18.61
C LEU A 260 -3.63 1.93 18.43
N ALA A 261 -4.88 2.03 18.86
CA ALA A 261 -5.72 3.21 18.66
C ALA A 261 -5.36 4.39 19.59
N ARG A 262 -5.05 4.11 20.86
CA ARG A 262 -4.81 5.14 21.89
C ARG A 262 -3.35 5.54 22.03
N ARG A 263 -2.41 4.65 21.68
CA ARG A 263 -0.97 4.90 21.84
C ARG A 263 -0.28 5.06 20.49
N PHE A 264 -0.22 4.01 19.67
CA PHE A 264 0.53 4.06 18.41
C PHE A 264 -0.07 5.02 17.38
N ALA A 265 -1.39 5.21 17.41
CA ALA A 265 -2.09 6.19 16.59
C ALA A 265 -2.30 7.56 17.27
N ASP A 266 -1.67 7.84 18.42
CA ASP A 266 -1.75 9.15 19.07
C ASP A 266 -0.58 10.06 18.63
N PRO A 267 -0.86 11.26 18.07
CA PRO A 267 0.20 12.17 17.63
C PRO A 267 1.15 12.62 18.75
N ALA A 268 0.64 12.79 19.98
CA ALA A 268 1.46 13.23 21.11
C ALA A 268 2.45 12.12 21.51
N TRP A 269 1.98 10.88 21.59
CA TRP A 269 2.86 9.73 21.77
C TRP A 269 3.91 9.61 20.65
N VAL A 270 3.53 9.77 19.38
CA VAL A 270 4.49 9.72 18.26
C VAL A 270 5.55 10.82 18.36
N ALA A 271 5.22 11.99 18.92
CA ALA A 271 6.18 13.07 19.11
C ALA A 271 7.21 12.77 20.21
N SER A 272 6.80 12.13 21.32
CA SER A 272 7.64 11.92 22.51
C SER A 272 8.24 10.50 22.65
N ALA A 273 7.70 9.50 21.95
CA ALA A 273 8.14 8.10 22.08
C ALA A 273 9.62 7.89 21.75
N GLY A 274 10.27 6.89 22.34
CA GLY A 274 11.65 6.53 22.01
C GLY A 274 11.81 6.05 20.55
N SER A 275 13.03 6.13 20.01
CA SER A 275 13.34 5.69 18.63
C SER A 275 12.97 4.22 18.36
N ALA A 276 13.25 3.32 19.31
CA ALA A 276 12.90 1.90 19.21
C ALA A 276 11.37 1.70 19.18
N ASP A 277 10.63 2.40 20.03
CA ASP A 277 9.15 2.38 20.05
C ASP A 277 8.53 2.88 18.75
N VAL A 278 9.07 3.97 18.19
CA VAL A 278 8.64 4.49 16.89
C VAL A 278 8.84 3.44 15.79
N LEU A 279 9.97 2.73 15.81
CA LEU A 279 10.28 1.70 14.82
C LEU A 279 9.34 0.48 14.96
N ARG A 280 9.02 0.08 16.20
CA ARG A 280 8.04 -0.97 16.51
C ARG A 280 6.63 -0.59 16.05
N ALA A 281 6.17 0.62 16.37
CA ALA A 281 4.90 1.14 15.86
C ALA A 281 4.87 1.21 14.32
N CYS A 282 5.98 1.59 13.69
CA CYS A 282 6.13 1.53 12.23
C CYS A 282 6.01 0.10 11.70
N ALA A 283 6.53 -0.92 12.39
CA ALA A 283 6.43 -2.31 11.96
C ALA A 283 4.98 -2.80 12.02
N VAL A 284 4.28 -2.47 13.10
CA VAL A 284 2.87 -2.79 13.32
C VAL A 284 1.97 -2.19 12.24
N PHE A 285 2.21 -0.94 11.84
CA PHE A 285 1.48 -0.30 10.73
C PHE A 285 2.06 -0.64 9.33
N GLY A 286 3.00 -1.58 9.22
CA GLY A 286 3.57 -2.01 7.95
C GLY A 286 4.42 -0.94 7.23
N LEU A 287 4.88 0.09 7.94
CA LEU A 287 5.73 1.16 7.41
C LEU A 287 7.19 0.74 7.27
N VAL A 288 7.63 -0.27 8.01
CA VAL A 288 8.98 -0.83 7.92
C VAL A 288 8.94 -2.37 7.77
N LYS A 289 9.88 -2.92 6.99
CA LYS A 289 10.02 -4.38 6.80
C LYS A 289 10.88 -5.05 7.87
N ARG A 290 11.85 -4.33 8.46
CA ARG A 290 12.76 -4.82 9.50
C ARG A 290 12.82 -3.80 10.64
N HIS A 291 12.59 -4.25 11.87
CA HIS A 291 12.49 -3.40 13.06
C HIS A 291 13.44 -3.85 14.19
N ASP A 292 14.23 -4.88 13.92
CA ASP A 292 15.14 -5.61 14.80
C ASP A 292 16.61 -5.17 14.63
N ARG A 293 16.91 -4.31 13.66
CA ARG A 293 18.28 -3.92 13.32
C ARG A 293 18.64 -2.60 13.98
N THR A 294 19.80 -2.54 14.64
CA THR A 294 20.39 -1.34 15.26
C THR A 294 20.47 -0.13 14.31
N ALA A 295 20.73 -0.37 13.01
CA ALA A 295 20.71 0.67 11.98
C ALA A 295 19.32 1.30 11.74
N GLY A 296 18.24 0.60 12.10
CA GLY A 296 16.87 1.12 12.03
C GLY A 296 16.59 2.15 13.12
N GLU A 297 17.21 2.00 14.30
CA GLU A 297 17.02 2.90 15.45
C GLU A 297 17.71 4.24 15.25
N SER A 298 18.92 4.25 14.66
CA SER A 298 19.62 5.49 14.32
C SER A 298 18.86 6.33 13.28
N LEU A 299 18.16 5.66 12.35
CA LEU A 299 17.29 6.30 11.36
C LEU A 299 15.86 6.56 11.88
N ALA A 300 15.50 6.06 13.06
CA ALA A 300 14.14 6.13 13.56
C ALA A 300 13.68 7.56 13.84
N GLY A 301 14.53 8.37 14.49
CA GLY A 301 14.22 9.78 14.75
C GLY A 301 14.08 10.62 13.47
N LEU A 302 14.94 10.38 12.48
CA LEU A 302 15.05 11.21 11.28
C LEU A 302 14.06 10.82 10.17
N ILE A 303 13.85 9.51 9.96
CA ILE A 303 13.06 9.00 8.83
C ILE A 303 11.72 8.44 9.31
N TYR A 304 11.74 7.59 10.33
CA TYR A 304 10.56 6.82 10.72
C TYR A 304 9.58 7.62 11.58
N ARG A 305 10.03 8.52 12.46
CA ARG A 305 9.13 9.38 13.24
C ARG A 305 8.31 10.32 12.35
N PRO A 306 8.89 11.10 11.41
CA PRO A 306 8.08 11.91 10.49
C PRO A 306 7.16 11.06 9.61
N ARG A 307 7.61 9.86 9.23
CA ARG A 307 6.80 8.92 8.44
C ARG A 307 5.60 8.38 9.23
N LEU A 308 5.81 8.02 10.49
CA LEU A 308 4.75 7.58 11.41
C LEU A 308 3.78 8.72 11.69
N ALA A 309 4.28 9.93 11.97
CA ALA A 309 3.45 11.10 12.19
C ALA A 309 2.50 11.38 11.01
N ARG A 310 3.03 11.37 9.78
CA ARG A 310 2.21 11.48 8.54
C ARG A 310 1.18 10.36 8.42
N TYR A 311 1.55 9.15 8.84
CA TYR A 311 0.66 8.00 8.77
C TYR A 311 -0.48 8.11 9.79
N VAL A 312 -0.19 8.54 11.01
CA VAL A 312 -1.19 8.79 12.06
C VAL A 312 -2.13 9.94 11.69
N GLU A 313 -1.60 10.99 11.09
CA GLU A 313 -2.41 12.08 10.52
C GLU A 313 -3.35 11.55 9.43
N TYR A 314 -2.83 10.70 8.54
CA TYR A 314 -3.64 10.01 7.54
C TYR A 314 -4.78 9.20 8.17
N LEU A 315 -4.48 8.38 9.19
CA LEU A 315 -5.50 7.56 9.86
C LEU A 315 -6.58 8.45 10.46
N SER A 316 -6.21 9.58 11.04
CA SER A 316 -7.15 10.56 11.60
C SER A 316 -8.09 11.14 10.53
N ILE A 317 -7.55 11.48 9.36
CA ILE A 317 -8.32 11.98 8.22
C ILE A 317 -9.28 10.90 7.69
N ASP A 318 -8.79 9.68 7.46
CA ASP A 318 -9.59 8.57 6.94
C ASP A 318 -10.68 8.13 7.95
N ASP A 319 -10.36 8.08 9.26
CA ASP A 319 -11.33 7.83 10.33
C ASP A 319 -12.45 8.88 10.30
N GLY A 320 -12.12 10.16 10.10
CA GLY A 320 -13.11 11.24 9.97
C GLY A 320 -14.00 11.07 8.74
N MET A 321 -13.40 10.77 7.60
CA MET A 321 -14.13 10.54 6.34
C MET A 321 -15.05 9.31 6.41
N ILE A 322 -14.65 8.25 7.11
CA ILE A 322 -15.51 7.07 7.32
C ILE A 322 -16.73 7.44 8.16
N ARG A 323 -16.55 8.16 9.28
CA ARG A 323 -17.69 8.57 10.13
C ARG A 323 -18.71 9.43 9.40
N VAL A 324 -18.25 10.38 8.59
CA VAL A 324 -19.13 11.28 7.82
C VAL A 324 -19.78 10.57 6.63
N GLY A 325 -19.09 9.61 6.00
CA GLY A 325 -19.56 8.92 4.80
C GLY A 325 -20.42 7.67 5.06
N GLY A 326 -21.21 7.64 6.14
CA GLY A 326 -22.11 6.53 6.47
C GLY A 326 -21.50 5.40 7.31
N GLY A 327 -20.29 5.60 7.84
CA GLY A 327 -19.62 4.63 8.71
C GLY A 327 -19.15 3.37 7.98
N VAL A 328 -18.86 2.33 8.76
CA VAL A 328 -18.35 1.04 8.25
C VAL A 328 -19.41 0.32 7.40
N SER A 329 -20.70 0.51 7.71
CA SER A 329 -21.82 -0.10 6.98
C SER A 329 -21.85 0.29 5.49
N ALA A 330 -21.47 1.53 5.15
CA ALA A 330 -21.45 2.03 3.77
C ALA A 330 -20.23 1.53 2.95
N MET A 331 -19.24 0.91 3.61
CA MET A 331 -18.03 0.42 2.96
C MET A 331 -18.23 -1.00 2.41
N ASN A 332 -17.64 -1.26 1.23
CA ASN A 332 -17.56 -2.62 0.70
C ASN A 332 -16.50 -3.45 1.44
N ALA A 333 -16.61 -4.78 1.36
CA ALA A 333 -15.73 -5.72 2.06
C ALA A 333 -14.24 -5.46 1.81
N THR A 334 -13.86 -5.15 0.56
CA THR A 334 -12.46 -4.89 0.20
C THR A 334 -11.92 -3.64 0.88
N GLU A 335 -12.70 -2.55 0.90
CA GLU A 335 -12.32 -1.30 1.54
C GLU A 335 -12.28 -1.42 3.07
N VAL A 336 -13.16 -2.22 3.66
CA VAL A 336 -13.11 -2.55 5.10
C VAL A 336 -11.80 -3.27 5.42
N ARG A 337 -11.48 -4.34 4.69
CA ARG A 337 -10.23 -5.10 4.90
C ARG A 337 -9.00 -4.22 4.78
N ILE A 338 -8.93 -3.38 3.74
CA ILE A 338 -7.81 -2.44 3.55
C ILE A 338 -7.73 -1.46 4.73
N ALA A 339 -8.86 -0.90 5.16
CA ALA A 339 -8.90 0.03 6.28
C ALA A 339 -8.44 -0.61 7.61
N VAL A 340 -8.82 -1.88 7.84
CA VAL A 340 -8.38 -2.68 9.00
C VAL A 340 -6.88 -2.95 8.93
N GLU A 341 -6.37 -3.42 7.79
CA GLU A 341 -4.94 -3.65 7.57
C GLU A 341 -4.11 -2.37 7.78
N GLU A 342 -4.59 -1.23 7.26
CA GLU A 342 -3.93 0.07 7.41
C GLU A 342 -3.89 0.53 8.88
N ARG A 343 -4.84 0.10 9.72
CA ARG A 343 -4.87 0.37 11.17
C ARG A 343 -4.13 -0.68 11.99
N GLY A 344 -3.45 -1.63 11.34
CA GLY A 344 -2.68 -2.69 11.98
C GLY A 344 -3.50 -3.92 12.36
N GLY A 345 -4.75 -4.06 11.92
CA GLY A 345 -5.60 -5.23 12.19
C GLY A 345 -5.38 -6.42 11.25
N VAL A 346 -4.17 -6.62 10.72
CA VAL A 346 -3.86 -7.66 9.72
C VAL A 346 -4.06 -9.10 10.21
N ASP A 347 -4.12 -9.29 11.53
CA ASP A 347 -4.31 -10.55 12.24
C ASP A 347 -5.79 -10.83 12.59
N VAL A 348 -6.71 -9.86 12.44
CA VAL A 348 -8.12 -9.95 12.86
C VAL A 348 -8.85 -11.13 12.21
N SER A 349 -8.64 -11.35 10.91
CA SER A 349 -9.27 -12.44 10.16
C SER A 349 -8.36 -13.66 9.97
N SER A 350 -7.18 -13.70 10.59
CA SER A 350 -6.18 -14.76 10.36
C SER A 350 -6.62 -16.17 10.78
N GLY A 351 -7.56 -16.29 11.72
CA GLY A 351 -8.06 -17.56 12.26
C GLY A 351 -9.28 -18.15 11.54
N THR A 352 -9.77 -17.53 10.47
CA THR A 352 -10.96 -18.01 9.76
C THR A 352 -10.75 -18.08 8.24
N GLN A 353 -11.16 -19.18 7.63
CA GLN A 353 -11.19 -19.34 6.18
C GLN A 353 -12.53 -18.91 5.57
N ASP A 354 -13.57 -18.74 6.39
CA ASP A 354 -14.87 -18.29 5.94
C ASP A 354 -14.82 -16.79 5.62
N ARG A 355 -15.06 -16.45 4.35
CA ARG A 355 -15.03 -15.07 3.86
C ARG A 355 -16.10 -14.20 4.52
N LYS A 356 -17.29 -14.72 4.82
CA LYS A 356 -18.36 -13.93 5.45
C LYS A 356 -17.98 -13.60 6.88
N ARG A 357 -17.57 -14.62 7.64
CA ARG A 357 -17.09 -14.45 9.01
C ARG A 357 -15.87 -13.54 9.11
N ALA A 358 -14.93 -13.65 8.17
CA ALA A 358 -13.78 -12.75 8.09
C ALA A 358 -14.22 -11.28 7.94
N GLU A 359 -15.14 -11.02 7.02
CA GLU A 359 -15.68 -9.67 6.78
C GLU A 359 -16.40 -9.13 8.03
N GLU A 360 -17.23 -9.94 8.69
CA GLU A 360 -17.94 -9.55 9.92
C GLU A 360 -16.97 -9.16 11.05
N LEU A 361 -15.90 -9.95 11.26
CA LEU A 361 -14.87 -9.65 12.25
C LEU A 361 -14.12 -8.35 11.91
N GLU A 362 -13.76 -8.15 10.64
CA GLU A 362 -13.09 -6.94 10.17
C GLU A 362 -13.97 -5.69 10.34
N ARG A 363 -15.27 -5.78 10.01
CA ARG A 363 -16.23 -4.70 10.22
C ARG A 363 -16.36 -4.33 11.69
N ARG A 364 -16.59 -5.33 12.55
CA ARG A 364 -16.72 -5.13 14.00
C ARG A 364 -15.46 -4.50 14.60
N TRP A 365 -14.29 -4.98 14.20
CA TRP A 365 -13.01 -4.44 14.66
C TRP A 365 -12.84 -2.97 14.24
N LEU A 366 -13.19 -2.62 13.00
CA LEU A 366 -13.09 -1.25 12.50
C LEU A 366 -14.06 -0.30 13.22
N GLU A 367 -15.28 -0.76 13.52
CA GLU A 367 -16.25 0.01 14.31
C GLU A 367 -15.70 0.32 15.71
N GLN A 368 -15.12 -0.69 16.38
CA GLN A 368 -14.48 -0.53 17.69
C GLN A 368 -13.29 0.45 17.62
N TRP A 369 -12.45 0.35 16.58
CA TRP A 369 -11.35 1.31 16.34
C TRP A 369 -11.88 2.74 16.28
N LEU A 370 -12.92 2.97 15.47
CA LEU A 370 -13.50 4.29 15.27
C LEU A 370 -14.16 4.84 16.55
N ALA A 371 -14.79 3.98 17.35
CA ALA A 371 -15.39 4.34 18.64
C ALA A 371 -14.31 4.77 19.65
N VAL A 372 -13.25 3.97 19.81
CA VAL A 372 -12.12 4.29 20.72
C VAL A 372 -11.46 5.61 20.33
N ARG A 373 -11.20 5.81 19.03
CA ARG A 373 -10.61 7.05 18.50
C ARG A 373 -11.55 8.25 18.60
N GLY A 374 -12.86 8.04 18.51
CA GLY A 374 -13.87 9.09 18.62
C GLY A 374 -14.02 9.62 20.05
N ASN A 375 -13.90 8.74 21.06
CA ASN A 375 -13.99 9.14 22.46
C ASN A 375 -12.72 9.85 22.95
N SER A 376 -11.54 9.43 22.47
CA SER A 376 -10.27 10.07 22.79
C SER A 376 -10.20 11.55 22.37
N SER A 377 -10.83 11.92 21.26
CA SER A 377 -10.85 13.31 20.79
C SER A 377 -11.81 14.22 21.56
N LYS A 378 -12.90 13.66 22.11
CA LYS A 378 -13.83 14.40 22.99
C LYS A 378 -13.18 14.73 24.35
N SER A 379 -12.39 13.80 24.90
CA SER A 379 -11.72 13.98 26.20
C SER A 379 -10.58 15.00 26.20
N LYS A 380 -10.09 15.45 25.02
CA LYS A 380 -9.06 16.51 24.91
C LYS A 380 -9.67 17.92 24.71
N LYS A 381 -11.01 18.04 24.67
CA LYS A 381 -11.74 19.31 24.47
C LYS A 381 -12.49 19.80 25.72
N LEU A 382 -12.47 19.00 26.78
CA LEU A 382 -12.82 19.36 28.15
C LEU A 382 -11.50 19.61 28.88
#